data_AF-X0VLR0-F1
#
_entry.id   AF-X0VLR0-F1
#
_cell.length_a   1.000
_cell.length_b   1.000
_cell.length_c   1.000
_cell.angle_alpha   90.00
_cell.angle_beta   90.00
_cell.angle_gamma   90.00
#
_symmetry.space_group_name_H-M   'P 1'
#
loop_
_entity.id
_entity.type
_entity.pdbx_description
1 polymer ?
#
loop_
_entity_poly.entity_id
_entity_poly.type
_entity_poly.pdbx_seq_one_letter_code
_entity_poly.pdbx_strand_id
1 'polypeptide(L)'
;LSVYRRMDRPGLWANISRLKGSRWVNEDSEPLWGHRVNGLTGKSSSMVHNFSVLKFGAPCITSLPDGTIFVAFWCYEDCVSNIRWFKFNI
;
A
#
# COMPACT_ATOMS: atom_id res chain seq x y z
N LEU A 1 1.53 -12.02 3.71
CA LEU A 1 1.85 -10.64 3.27
C LEU A 1 0.59 -9.99 2.74
N SER A 2 0.36 -8.73 3.09
CA SER A 2 -0.69 -7.90 2.49
C SER A 2 -0.13 -6.51 2.19
N VAL A 3 -0.58 -5.91 1.09
CA VAL A 3 -0.17 -4.57 0.67
C VAL A 3 -1.42 -3.73 0.47
N TYR A 4 -1.56 -2.67 1.24
CA TYR A 4 -2.77 -1.87 1.24
C TYR A 4 -2.52 -0.41 1.62
N ARG A 5 -3.47 0.45 1.23
CA ARG A 5 -3.53 1.82 1.71
C ARG A 5 -4.06 1.84 3.14
N ARG A 6 -3.35 2.53 4.02
CA ARG A 6 -3.83 2.84 5.37
C ARG A 6 -4.69 4.11 5.36
N MET A 7 -5.65 4.15 6.29
CA MET A 7 -6.52 5.31 6.49
C MET A 7 -5.99 6.24 7.58
N ASP A 8 -5.18 5.72 8.49
CA ASP A 8 -4.62 6.40 9.65
C ASP A 8 -3.21 6.94 9.42
N ARG A 9 -2.47 6.32 8.48
CA ARG A 9 -1.13 6.77 8.06
C ARG A 9 -1.09 6.88 6.53
N PRO A 10 -0.48 7.94 5.97
CA PRO A 10 -0.37 8.11 4.53
C PRO A 10 0.48 7.01 3.89
N GLY A 11 0.24 6.80 2.60
CA GLY A 11 1.05 5.91 1.78
C GLY A 11 0.52 4.49 1.62
N LEU A 12 1.28 3.72 0.85
CA LEU A 12 1.13 2.29 0.64
C LEU A 12 2.00 1.54 1.66
N TRP A 13 1.45 0.51 2.29
CA TRP A 13 2.12 -0.22 3.36
C TRP A 13 2.15 -1.71 3.05
N ALA A 14 3.28 -2.35 3.35
CA ALA A 14 3.40 -3.80 3.47
C ALA A 14 3.09 -4.20 4.91
N ASN A 15 2.39 -5.33 5.07
CA ASN A 15 2.05 -5.87 6.36
C ASN A 15 2.22 -7.39 6.38
N ILE A 16 2.92 -7.88 7.40
CA ILE A 16 2.87 -9.29 7.78
C ILE A 16 1.67 -9.44 8.70
N SER A 17 0.63 -10.08 8.18
CA SER A 17 -0.62 -10.31 8.86
C SER A 17 -0.91 -11.79 9.02
N ARG A 18 -1.65 -12.11 10.07
CA ARG A 18 -2.30 -13.41 10.23
C ARG A 18 -3.74 -13.24 10.67
N LEU A 19 -4.52 -14.29 10.46
CA LEU A 19 -5.83 -14.43 11.06
C LEU A 19 -5.71 -15.17 12.40
N LYS A 20 -6.28 -14.61 13.47
CA LYS A 20 -6.52 -15.28 14.75
C LYS A 20 -8.02 -15.54 14.87
N GLY A 21 -8.47 -16.71 14.38
CA GLY A 21 -9.89 -16.97 14.16
C GLY A 21 -10.43 -16.05 13.07
N SER A 22 -11.47 -15.26 13.38
CA SER A 22 -12.02 -14.25 12.47
C SER A 22 -11.36 -12.87 12.59
N ARG A 23 -10.38 -12.72 13.48
CA ARG A 23 -9.72 -11.43 13.72
C ARG A 23 -8.43 -11.31 12.91
N TRP A 24 -8.33 -10.23 12.15
CA TRP A 24 -7.09 -9.80 11.52
C TRP A 24 -6.10 -9.27 12.56
N VAL A 25 -4.85 -9.73 12.50
CA VAL A 25 -3.75 -9.28 13.37
C VAL A 25 -2.58 -8.85 12.49
N ASN A 26 -2.15 -7.60 12.64
CA ASN A 26 -0.91 -7.08 12.07
C ASN A 26 0.25 -7.46 12.99
N GLU A 27 1.20 -8.24 12.51
CA GLU A 27 2.41 -8.62 13.26
C GLU A 27 3.53 -7.62 13.01
N ASP A 28 3.70 -7.19 11.76
CA ASP A 28 4.69 -6.18 11.38
C ASP A 28 4.20 -5.32 10.20
N SER A 29 4.71 -4.09 10.08
CA SER A 29 4.33 -3.18 9.00
C SER A 29 5.44 -2.21 8.59
N GLU A 30 5.68 -2.11 7.29
CA GLU A 30 6.67 -1.19 6.71
C GLU A 30 6.04 -0.30 5.63
N PRO A 31 6.38 1.00 5.56
CA PRO A 31 5.91 1.87 4.51
C PRO A 31 6.65 1.58 3.20
N LEU A 32 5.90 1.37 2.11
CA LEU A 32 6.46 1.18 0.78
C LEU A 32 6.59 2.49 0.02
N TRP A 33 5.55 3.32 0.04
CA TRP A 33 5.51 4.54 -0.76
C TRP A 33 4.63 5.61 -0.11
N GLY A 34 4.94 6.88 -0.33
CA GLY A 34 4.05 7.99 0.01
C GLY A 34 3.86 8.26 1.50
N HIS A 35 4.60 7.59 2.39
CA HIS A 35 4.43 7.72 3.84
C HIS A 35 4.81 9.11 4.39
N ARG A 36 5.53 9.91 3.60
CA ARG A 36 5.88 11.32 3.90
C ARG A 36 5.10 12.32 3.05
N VAL A 37 4.23 11.85 2.16
CA VAL A 37 3.46 12.71 1.27
C VAL A 37 2.21 13.16 1.99
N ASN A 38 2.08 14.48 2.16
CA ASN A 38 0.93 15.09 2.82
C ASN A 38 -0.34 14.96 1.97
N GLY A 39 -1.51 14.95 2.63
CA GLY A 39 -2.80 14.94 1.94
C GLY A 39 -3.27 13.58 1.39
N LEU A 40 -2.50 12.50 1.59
CA LEU A 40 -2.93 11.15 1.19
C LEU A 40 -3.92 10.49 2.16
N THR A 41 -4.10 11.07 3.34
CA THR A 41 -5.13 10.70 4.33
C THR A 41 -6.06 11.90 4.50
N GLY A 42 -7.30 11.78 4.02
CA GLY A 42 -8.34 12.79 4.19
C GLY A 42 -9.38 12.36 5.21
N LYS A 43 -9.90 13.33 5.99
CA LYS A 43 -11.09 13.18 6.85
C LYS A 43 -12.29 13.92 6.26
N SER A 44 -12.43 13.95 4.94
CA SER A 44 -13.62 14.55 4.35
C SER A 44 -14.82 13.62 4.55
N SER A 45 -16.02 14.20 4.64
CA SER A 45 -17.29 13.45 4.74
C SER A 45 -17.60 12.62 3.50
N SER A 46 -16.87 12.82 2.39
CA SER A 46 -17.04 12.11 1.13
C SER A 46 -15.85 11.23 0.81
N MET A 47 -16.08 9.92 0.77
CA MET A 47 -15.06 8.98 0.34
C MET A 47 -14.60 9.26 -1.10
N VAL A 48 -15.50 9.71 -1.98
CA VAL A 48 -15.20 10.08 -3.37
C VAL A 48 -14.12 11.17 -3.43
N HIS A 49 -14.21 12.18 -2.56
CA HIS A 49 -13.21 13.25 -2.49
C HIS A 49 -11.86 12.74 -1.99
N ASN A 50 -11.88 11.82 -1.02
CA ASN A 50 -10.65 11.16 -0.55
C ASN A 50 -10.02 10.28 -1.64
N PHE A 51 -10.81 9.71 -2.56
CA PHE A 51 -10.32 8.95 -3.70
C PHE A 51 -9.81 9.85 -4.84
N SER A 52 -10.40 11.03 -5.06
CA SER A 52 -9.97 11.94 -6.14
C SER A 52 -8.57 12.55 -5.95
N VAL A 53 -8.08 12.57 -4.71
CA VAL A 53 -6.72 13.05 -4.38
C VAL A 53 -5.68 11.92 -4.31
N LEU A 54 -6.07 10.67 -4.59
CA LEU A 54 -5.14 9.54 -4.57
C LEU A 54 -4.03 9.73 -5.59
N LYS A 55 -2.82 9.49 -5.11
CA LYS A 55 -1.59 9.51 -5.90
C LYS A 55 -0.99 8.11 -6.04
N PHE A 56 -1.72 7.05 -5.67
CA PHE A 56 -1.28 5.66 -5.81
C PHE A 56 -2.45 4.68 -5.70
N GLY A 57 -2.26 3.45 -6.15
CA GLY A 57 -3.26 2.41 -5.98
C GLY A 57 -2.99 1.12 -6.74
N ALA A 58 -4.01 0.25 -6.74
CA ALA A 58 -4.03 -1.07 -7.38
C ALA A 58 -2.75 -1.90 -7.13
N PRO A 59 -2.38 -2.16 -5.86
CA PRO A 59 -1.26 -3.04 -5.58
C PRO A 59 -1.61 -4.47 -6.02
N CYS A 60 -0.71 -5.07 -6.81
CA CYS A 60 -0.76 -6.46 -7.25
C CYS A 60 0.42 -7.22 -6.64
N ILE A 61 0.17 -8.44 -6.17
CA ILE A 61 1.17 -9.29 -5.52
C ILE A 61 1.22 -10.64 -6.23
N THR A 62 2.42 -11.15 -6.50
CA THR A 62 2.61 -12.53 -6.99
C THR A 62 3.87 -13.14 -6.39
N SER A 63 3.85 -14.46 -6.19
CA SER A 63 5.06 -15.22 -5.88
C SER A 63 5.88 -15.43 -7.15
N LEU A 64 7.21 -15.41 -7.01
CA LEU A 64 8.15 -15.74 -8.07
C LEU A 64 8.73 -17.16 -7.86
N PRO A 65 9.29 -17.80 -8.90
CA PRO A 65 9.84 -19.16 -8.80
C PRO A 65 10.97 -19.35 -7.79
N ASP A 66 11.69 -18.27 -7.45
CA ASP A 66 12.76 -18.26 -6.45
C ASP A 66 12.26 -18.12 -5.01
N GLY A 67 10.94 -18.17 -4.79
CA GLY A 67 10.30 -18.04 -3.49
C GLY A 67 10.11 -16.60 -3.01
N THR A 68 10.64 -15.61 -3.74
CA THR A 68 10.42 -14.19 -3.40
C THR A 68 9.04 -13.72 -3.80
N ILE A 69 8.62 -12.59 -3.23
CA ILE A 69 7.33 -11.98 -3.54
C ILE A 69 7.55 -10.68 -4.30
N PHE A 70 6.88 -10.54 -5.44
CA PHE A 70 6.88 -9.34 -6.26
C PHE A 70 5.60 -8.54 -6.06
N VAL A 71 5.76 -7.23 -5.85
CA VAL A 71 4.66 -6.29 -5.66
C VAL A 71 4.80 -5.16 -6.67
N ALA A 72 3.73 -4.83 -7.39
CA ALA A 72 3.68 -3.69 -8.30
C ALA A 72 2.43 -2.84 -8.05
N PHE A 73 2.53 -1.53 -8.27
CA PHE A 73 1.45 -0.57 -8.08
C PHE A 73 1.69 0.68 -8.93
N TRP A 74 0.63 1.45 -9.21
CA TRP A 74 0.77 2.77 -9.83
C TRP A 74 0.93 3.85 -8.77
N CYS A 75 1.70 4.89 -9.06
CA CYS A 75 1.80 6.10 -8.24
C CYS A 75 2.14 7.36 -9.06
N TYR A 76 1.94 8.53 -8.47
CA TYR A 76 2.32 9.82 -9.04
C TYR A 76 3.50 10.40 -8.29
N GLU A 77 4.55 10.73 -9.03
CA GLU A 77 5.78 11.35 -8.53
C GLU A 77 6.17 12.46 -9.51
N ASP A 78 6.45 13.65 -9.00
CA ASP A 78 6.88 14.80 -9.82
C ASP A 78 5.97 15.06 -11.04
N CYS A 79 4.65 14.99 -10.83
CA CYS A 79 3.60 15.14 -11.85
C CYS A 79 3.62 14.07 -12.97
N VAL A 80 4.33 12.96 -12.77
CA VAL A 80 4.38 11.81 -13.69
C VAL A 80 3.71 10.59 -13.07
N SER A 81 2.94 9.86 -13.88
CA SER A 81 2.40 8.56 -13.50
C SER A 81 3.45 7.47 -13.72
N ASN A 82 3.77 6.72 -12.66
CA ASN A 82 4.80 5.70 -12.64
C ASN A 82 4.23 4.35 -12.20
N ILE A 83 4.85 3.26 -12.67
CA ILE A 83 4.68 1.94 -12.08
C ILE A 83 5.92 1.66 -11.23
N ARG A 84 5.72 1.51 -9.92
CA ARG A 84 6.77 1.14 -8.96
C ARG A 84 6.61 -0.31 -8.56
N TRP A 85 7.71 -0.94 -8.18
CA TRP A 85 7.71 -2.31 -7.72
C TRP A 85 8.68 -2.54 -6.56
N PHE A 86 8.41 -3.59 -5.79
CA PHE A 86 9.25 -4.11 -4.72
C PHE A 86 9.39 -5.63 -4.86
N LYS A 87 10.55 -6.15 -4.49
CA LYS A 87 10.82 -7.60 -4.38
C LYS A 87 11.21 -7.90 -2.94
N PHE A 88 10.45 -8.76 -2.27
CA PHE A 88 10.67 -9.13 -0.87
C PHE A 88 11.21 -10.55 -0.76
N ASN A 89 12.13 -10.73 0.18
CA ASN A 89 12.50 -12.02 0.74
C ASN A 89 12.06 -11.99 2.21
N ILE A 90 11.08 -12.83 2.56
CA ILE A 90 10.33 -12.79 3.83
C ILE A 90 10.10 -14.20 4.34
#